data_AF-A0A970SX84-F1
#
_entry.id   AF-A0A970SX84-F1
#
_cell.length_a   1.000
_cell.length_b   1.000
_cell.length_c   1.000
_cell.angle_alpha   90.00
_cell.angle_beta   90.00
_cell.angle_gamma   90.00
#
_symmetry.space_group_name_H-M   'P 1'
#
loop_
_entity.id
_entity.type
_entity.pdbx_description
1 polymer ?
#
loop_
_entity_poly.entity_id
_entity_poly.type
_entity_poly.pdbx_seq_one_letter_code
_entity_poly.pdbx_strand_id
1 'polypeptide(L)'
;MTKFRIAHMYPDLMNLYGDRGNLICLQKRLQWYGFSCEIESIFLGDSLAYEQLDMVFIGGGSDREQDLVYGDLTKKADQLYRQIETGLPVLCICGAYQLLGTYYQSH
;
A
#
# COMPACT_ATOMS: atom_id res chain seq x y z
N MET A 1 3.00 -10.08 22.92
CA MET A 1 3.36 -9.01 21.97
C MET A 1 2.29 -9.03 20.89
N THR A 2 1.52 -7.95 20.75
CA THR A 2 0.41 -7.91 19.78
C THR A 2 0.99 -7.75 18.37
N LYS A 3 0.43 -8.45 17.39
CA LYS A 3 0.90 -8.45 16.00
C LYS A 3 0.17 -7.38 15.21
N PHE A 4 0.92 -6.60 14.42
CA PHE A 4 0.43 -5.57 13.50
C PHE A 4 0.84 -5.94 12.08
N ARG A 5 -0.11 -5.99 11.14
CA ARG A 5 0.08 -6.44 9.76
C ARG A 5 -0.10 -5.30 8.77
N ILE A 6 0.94 -5.06 7.99
CA ILE A 6 0.95 -4.04 6.93
C ILE A 6 0.98 -4.76 5.58
N ALA A 7 0.02 -4.47 4.72
CA ALA A 7 0.12 -4.83 3.30
C ALA A 7 0.98 -3.80 2.56
N HIS A 8 2.09 -4.24 1.98
CA HIS A 8 2.93 -3.44 1.08
C HIS A 8 2.55 -3.80 -0.36
N MET A 9 1.74 -2.95 -0.98
CA MET A 9 1.23 -3.21 -2.33
C MET A 9 2.24 -2.79 -3.39
N TYR A 10 2.41 -3.67 -4.38
CA TYR A 10 3.24 -3.53 -5.57
C TYR A 10 4.71 -3.18 -5.26
N PRO A 11 5.38 -3.90 -4.35
CA PRO A 11 6.71 -3.52 -3.85
C PRO A 11 7.84 -3.59 -4.90
N ASP A 12 7.61 -4.27 -6.01
CA ASP A 12 8.50 -4.41 -7.16
C ASP A 12 8.28 -3.31 -8.21
N LEU A 13 7.07 -2.72 -8.27
CA LEU A 13 6.68 -1.69 -9.25
C LEU A 13 6.66 -0.27 -8.65
N MET A 14 6.25 -0.16 -7.38
CA MET A 14 6.01 1.10 -6.66
C MET A 14 7.06 1.33 -5.57
N ASN A 15 8.34 1.34 -5.98
CA ASN A 15 9.50 1.35 -5.08
C ASN A 15 10.52 2.46 -5.34
N LEU A 16 10.12 3.53 -6.02
CA LEU A 16 11.02 4.64 -6.30
C LEU A 16 11.33 5.48 -5.06
N TYR A 17 12.37 6.32 -5.18
CA TYR A 17 12.73 7.38 -4.25
C TYR A 17 12.94 6.97 -2.79
N GLY A 18 13.14 5.68 -2.52
CA GLY A 18 13.44 5.18 -1.17
C GLY A 18 12.22 5.12 -0.24
N ASP A 19 11.00 5.06 -0.79
CA ASP A 19 9.75 5.08 -0.01
C ASP A 19 9.63 3.92 1.01
N ARG A 20 10.36 2.82 0.80
CA ARG A 20 10.54 1.74 1.78
C ARG A 20 11.07 2.24 3.13
N GLY A 21 11.73 3.39 3.18
CA GLY A 21 12.13 4.06 4.42
C GLY A 21 10.94 4.33 5.35
N ASN A 22 9.75 4.62 4.81
CA ASN A 22 8.52 4.78 5.60
C ASN A 22 8.14 3.47 6.30
N LEU A 23 8.21 2.33 5.62
CA LEU A 23 7.94 1.02 6.21
C LEU A 23 8.93 0.67 7.32
N ILE A 24 10.22 0.95 7.11
CA ILE A 24 11.25 0.71 8.14
C ILE A 24 10.99 1.58 9.37
N CYS A 25 10.62 2.84 9.17
CA CYS A 25 10.25 3.75 10.24
C CYS A 25 9.01 3.24 11.01
N LEU A 26 7.94 2.87 10.30
CA LEU A 26 6.72 2.34 10.88
C LEU A 26 6.98 1.06 11.69
N GLN A 27 7.72 0.11 11.11
CA GLN A 27 8.12 -1.13 11.78
C GLN A 27 8.88 -0.82 13.08
N LYS A 28 9.83 0.12 13.05
CA LYS A 28 10.58 0.49 14.25
C LYS A 28 9.71 1.16 15.32
N ARG A 29 8.80 2.03 14.92
CA ARG A 29 7.86 2.71 15.82
C ARG A 29 6.91 1.71 16.48
N LEU A 30 6.33 0.79 15.70
CA LEU A 30 5.46 -0.28 16.21
C LEU A 30 6.18 -1.14 17.25
N GLN A 31 7.44 -1.50 17.00
CA GLN A 31 8.27 -2.22 17.97
C GLN A 31 8.44 -1.45 19.28
N TRP A 32 8.68 -0.12 19.22
CA TRP A 32 8.77 0.71 20.43
C TRP A 32 7.47 0.78 21.22
N TYR A 33 6.32 0.65 20.55
CA TYR A 33 5.01 0.55 21.20
C TYR A 33 4.65 -0.87 21.65
N GLY A 34 5.57 -1.85 21.51
CA GLY A 34 5.35 -3.22 21.96
C GLY A 34 4.60 -4.12 20.98
N PHE A 35 4.53 -3.75 19.70
CA PHE A 35 3.97 -4.57 18.63
C PHE A 35 5.04 -5.31 17.84
N SER A 36 4.77 -6.54 17.43
CA SER A 36 5.50 -7.15 16.31
C SER A 36 4.88 -6.65 15.01
N CYS A 37 5.71 -6.31 14.02
CA CYS A 37 5.24 -5.80 12.74
C CYS A 37 5.57 -6.80 11.65
N GLU A 38 4.54 -7.31 10.98
CA GLU A 38 4.65 -8.15 9.79
C GLU A 38 4.26 -7.35 8.56
N ILE A 39 5.11 -7.41 7.54
CA ILE A 39 4.89 -6.73 6.27
C ILE A 39 4.65 -7.83 5.24
N GLU A 40 3.44 -7.83 4.67
CA GLU A 40 3.03 -8.74 3.62
C GLU A 40 3.15 -8.03 2.27
N SER A 41 3.97 -8.58 1.37
CA SER A 41 4.12 -8.06 0.02
C SER A 41 2.97 -8.54 -0.85
N ILE A 42 2.30 -7.62 -1.54
CA ILE A 42 1.17 -7.91 -2.43
C ILE A 42 1.59 -7.51 -3.84
N PHE A 43 1.85 -8.48 -4.71
CA PHE A 43 2.34 -8.24 -6.05
C PHE A 43 1.18 -8.04 -7.04
N LEU A 44 1.54 -7.69 -8.28
CA LEU A 44 0.57 -7.54 -9.36
C LEU A 44 -0.25 -8.83 -9.55
N GLY A 45 -1.57 -8.72 -9.47
CA GLY A 45 -2.49 -9.85 -9.63
C GLY A 45 -2.79 -10.64 -8.36
N ASP A 46 -2.05 -10.42 -7.26
CA ASP A 46 -2.34 -11.05 -5.97
C ASP A 46 -3.67 -10.54 -5.41
N SER A 47 -4.35 -11.37 -4.61
CA SER A 47 -5.54 -10.97 -3.85
C SER A 47 -5.17 -10.33 -2.52
N LEU A 48 -6.01 -9.43 -2.00
CA LEU A 48 -5.80 -8.80 -0.69
C LEU A 48 -6.80 -9.30 0.34
N ALA A 49 -6.32 -9.91 1.44
CA ALA A 49 -7.15 -10.40 2.54
C ALA A 49 -7.27 -9.35 3.65
N TYR A 50 -8.20 -8.42 3.49
CA TYR A 50 -8.35 -7.23 4.34
C TYR A 50 -8.66 -7.52 5.81
N GLU A 51 -9.34 -8.63 6.10
CA GLU A 51 -9.78 -8.99 7.46
C GLU A 51 -8.61 -9.20 8.44
N GLN A 52 -7.40 -9.33 7.90
CA GLN A 52 -6.19 -9.60 8.66
C GLN A 52 -5.21 -8.42 8.62
N LEU A 53 -5.57 -7.28 8.01
CA LEU A 53 -4.68 -6.14 7.83
C LEU A 53 -5.01 -5.04 8.83
N ASP A 54 -3.95 -4.44 9.38
CA ASP A 54 -4.06 -3.25 10.22
C ASP A 54 -3.72 -1.97 9.44
N MET A 55 -3.06 -2.09 8.28
CA MET A 55 -2.67 -0.96 7.44
C MET A 55 -2.33 -1.40 6.00
N VAL A 56 -2.52 -0.50 5.04
CA VAL A 56 -1.98 -0.60 3.68
C VAL A 56 -0.92 0.48 3.45
N PHE A 57 0.15 0.11 2.75
CA PHE A 57 1.19 0.99 2.28
C PHE A 57 1.42 0.81 0.77
N ILE A 58 1.47 1.91 0.04
CA ILE A 58 1.78 1.94 -1.40
C ILE A 58 2.78 3.07 -1.67
N GLY A 59 3.97 2.73 -2.18
CA GLY A 59 5.01 3.71 -2.53
C GLY A 59 4.74 4.41 -3.86
N GLY A 60 5.70 5.22 -4.33
CA GLY A 60 5.67 5.82 -5.67
C GLY A 60 6.32 4.94 -6.74
N GLY A 61 5.79 5.02 -7.97
CA GLY A 61 6.33 4.34 -9.16
C GLY A 61 6.54 5.31 -10.32
N SER A 62 7.21 4.87 -11.37
CA SER A 62 7.28 5.64 -12.63
C SER A 62 5.94 5.57 -13.38
N ASP A 63 5.70 6.44 -14.35
CA ASP A 63 4.46 6.43 -15.16
C ASP A 63 4.17 5.04 -15.75
N ARG A 64 5.20 4.39 -16.31
CA ARG A 64 5.08 3.04 -16.88
C ARG A 64 4.62 2.00 -15.86
N GLU A 65 5.15 2.07 -14.64
CA GLU A 65 4.81 1.12 -13.58
C GLU A 65 3.43 1.43 -12.98
N GLN A 66 3.09 2.71 -12.86
CA GLN A 66 1.77 3.16 -12.41
C GLN A 66 0.68 2.69 -13.37
N ASP A 67 0.91 2.75 -14.68
CA ASP A 67 -0.04 2.25 -15.68
C ASP A 67 -0.30 0.74 -15.54
N LEU A 68 0.75 -0.04 -15.26
CA LEU A 68 0.61 -1.49 -15.00
C LEU A 68 -0.19 -1.76 -13.72
N VAL A 69 0.10 -1.01 -12.65
CA VAL A 69 -0.59 -1.12 -11.37
C VAL A 69 -2.05 -0.69 -11.49
N TYR A 70 -2.35 0.36 -12.25
CA TYR A 70 -3.71 0.90 -12.40
C TYR A 70 -4.72 -0.17 -12.88
N GLY A 71 -4.33 -0.97 -13.88
CA GLY A 71 -5.19 -2.02 -14.42
C GLY A 71 -5.53 -3.13 -13.42
N ASP A 72 -4.69 -3.36 -12.43
CA ASP A 72 -4.93 -4.32 -11.35
C ASP A 72 -5.62 -3.68 -10.13
N LEU A 73 -5.22 -2.46 -9.76
CA LEU A 73 -5.77 -1.72 -8.65
C LEU A 73 -7.25 -1.38 -8.88
N THR A 74 -7.66 -1.05 -10.10
CA THR A 74 -9.07 -0.82 -10.47
C THR A 74 -9.97 -2.03 -10.17
N LYS A 75 -9.45 -3.26 -10.30
CA LYS A 75 -10.20 -4.48 -9.95
C LYS A 75 -10.38 -4.66 -8.45
N LYS A 76 -9.51 -4.02 -7.65
CA LYS A 76 -9.50 -4.05 -6.18
C LYS A 76 -10.13 -2.80 -5.55
N ALA A 77 -10.39 -1.77 -6.36
CA ALA A 77 -10.74 -0.43 -5.90
C ALA A 77 -11.99 -0.40 -5.03
N ASP A 78 -13.09 -1.02 -5.45
CA ASP A 78 -14.33 -1.02 -4.67
C ASP A 78 -14.15 -1.58 -3.25
N GLN A 79 -13.38 -2.66 -3.12
CA GLN A 79 -13.11 -3.26 -1.82
C GLN A 79 -12.15 -2.39 -1.01
N LEU A 80 -11.10 -1.86 -1.64
CA LEU A 80 -10.15 -0.95 -0.98
C LEU A 80 -10.87 0.28 -0.43
N TYR A 81 -11.73 0.94 -1.23
CA TYR A 81 -12.52 2.08 -0.81
C TYR A 81 -13.42 1.75 0.37
N ARG A 82 -14.17 0.64 0.32
CA ARG A 82 -15.02 0.22 1.45
C ARG A 82 -14.20 0.05 2.74
N GLN A 83 -13.02 -0.53 2.64
CA GLN A 83 -12.17 -0.79 3.80
C GLN A 83 -11.60 0.51 4.38
N ILE A 84 -11.19 1.45 3.53
CA ILE A 84 -10.79 2.80 3.93
C ILE A 84 -11.93 3.51 4.67
N GLU A 85 -13.15 3.48 4.12
CA GLU A 85 -14.34 4.09 4.74
C GLU A 85 -14.70 3.44 6.10
N THR A 86 -14.35 2.17 6.30
CA THR A 86 -14.50 1.50 7.61
C THR A 86 -13.34 1.76 8.58
N GLY A 87 -12.35 2.57 8.18
CA GLY A 87 -11.27 3.04 9.05
C GLY A 87 -9.92 2.37 8.81
N LEU A 88 -9.73 1.61 7.72
CA LEU A 88 -8.41 1.05 7.37
C LEU A 88 -7.41 2.17 7.10
N PRO A 89 -6.31 2.28 7.87
CA PRO A 89 -5.26 3.26 7.61
C PRO A 89 -4.50 2.94 6.32
N VAL A 90 -4.28 3.99 5.50
CA VAL A 90 -3.54 3.87 4.25
C VAL A 90 -2.48 4.96 4.17
N LEU A 91 -1.25 4.58 3.86
CA LEU A 91 -0.17 5.51 3.50
C LEU A 91 0.19 5.31 2.03
N CYS A 92 -0.13 6.31 1.20
CA CYS A 92 0.19 6.34 -0.22
C CYS A 92 1.16 7.48 -0.53
N ILE A 93 2.16 7.23 -1.36
CA ILE A 93 3.19 8.20 -1.74
C ILE A 93 3.14 8.49 -3.24
N CYS A 94 3.23 9.78 -3.61
CA CYS A 94 3.35 10.25 -4.99
C CYS A 94 2.29 9.63 -5.93
N GLY A 95 2.71 8.88 -6.96
CA GLY A 95 1.84 8.19 -7.91
C GLY A 95 0.76 7.33 -7.27
N ALA A 96 1.06 6.64 -6.17
CA ALA A 96 0.04 5.86 -5.48
C ALA A 96 -1.08 6.71 -4.89
N TYR A 97 -0.77 7.93 -4.44
CA TYR A 97 -1.82 8.85 -3.96
C TYR A 97 -2.68 9.35 -5.12
N GLN A 98 -2.08 9.60 -6.29
CA GLN A 98 -2.81 9.98 -7.49
C GLN A 98 -3.72 8.85 -7.99
N LEU A 99 -3.29 7.59 -7.86
CA LEU A 99 -4.08 6.40 -8.20
C LEU A 99 -5.32 6.20 -7.30
N LEU A 100 -5.38 6.82 -6.13
CA LEU A 100 -6.60 6.91 -5.30
C LEU A 100 -7.56 8.02 -5.75
N GLY A 101 -7.15 8.84 -6.73
CA GLY A 101 -8.00 9.86 -7.34
C GLY A 101 -8.94 9.29 -8.40
N THR A 102 -9.71 10.17 -9.03
CA THR A 102 -10.64 9.78 -10.10
C THR A 102 -9.93 9.51 -11.42
N TYR A 103 -8.78 10.14 -11.67
CA TYR A 103 -7.96 9.94 -12.86
C TYR A 103 -6.50 10.34 -12.62
N TYR A 104 -5.61 9.79 -13.45
CA TYR A 104 -4.23 10.22 -13.65
C TYR A 104 -4.00 10.38 -15.16
N GLN A 105 -3.26 11.41 -15.57
CA GLN A 105 -2.94 11.65 -16.97
C GLN A 105 -1.43 11.73 -17.12
N SER A 106 -0.85 10.70 -17.73
CA SER A 106 0.53 10.70 -18.22
C SER A 106 0.60 11.39 -19.59
N HIS A 107 1.79 11.87 -19.95
CA HIS A 107 2.05 12.61 -21.20
C HIS A 107 2.21 11.70 -22.42
#